data_AF-A0A8T3B9B1-F1
#
_entry.id   AF-A0A8T3B9B1-F1
#
_cell.length_a   1.000
_cell.length_b   1.000
_cell.length_c   1.000
_cell.angle_alpha   90.00
_cell.angle_beta   90.00
_cell.angle_gamma   90.00
#
_symmetry.space_group_name_H-M   'P 1'
#
loop_
_entity.id
_entity.type
_entity.pdbx_description
1 polymer ?
#
loop_
_entity_poly.entity_id
_entity_poly.type
_entity_poly.pdbx_seq_one_letter_code
_entity_poly.pdbx_strand_id
1 'polypeptide(L)'
;MKKREDFNQVGFRGGDYIRNRKKNEKRIGGKALSLAAFANAKSRPSGYNPSFIKKQREFYRNAKCINKFKKSVKRDSQFEERRHSLPNIEATNEDDENVLKSRKINKKKKTSLKALGEEVEEKRAEAEKLRMEREAMIQAKKEERAKAEAKRKFLRDNMSKRTRSGQPVMKYRIQHILEGLLEKQ
;
A
#
# COMPACT_ATOMS: atom_id res chain seq x y z
N MET A 1 -65.77 -19.67 -26.04
CA MET A 1 -64.80 -19.60 -24.93
C MET A 1 -63.44 -20.07 -25.45
N LYS A 2 -62.47 -19.16 -25.61
CA LYS A 2 -61.11 -19.49 -26.12
C LYS A 2 -60.28 -20.11 -24.98
N LYS A 3 -59.72 -21.30 -25.23
CA LYS A 3 -58.78 -21.99 -24.33
C LYS A 3 -57.48 -21.17 -24.23
N ARG A 4 -56.98 -20.98 -23.01
CA ARG A 4 -55.65 -20.41 -22.74
C ARG A 4 -54.66 -21.57 -22.71
N GLU A 5 -53.63 -21.50 -23.55
CA GLU A 5 -52.51 -22.43 -23.55
C GLU A 5 -51.49 -21.95 -22.51
N ASP A 6 -51.29 -22.74 -21.45
CA ASP A 6 -50.22 -22.52 -20.48
C ASP A 6 -48.91 -23.07 -21.06
N PHE A 7 -48.03 -22.16 -21.47
CA PHE A 7 -46.66 -22.46 -21.85
C PHE A 7 -45.85 -22.90 -20.62
N ASN A 8 -45.84 -24.21 -20.36
CA ASN A 8 -44.88 -24.84 -19.44
C ASN A 8 -43.52 -24.98 -20.13
N GLN A 9 -42.68 -23.94 -20.01
CA GLN A 9 -41.26 -24.04 -20.32
C GLN A 9 -40.48 -24.24 -19.02
N VAL A 10 -40.29 -25.51 -18.65
CA VAL A 10 -39.45 -25.93 -17.52
C VAL A 10 -37.99 -25.63 -17.89
N GLY A 11 -37.54 -24.41 -17.58
CA GLY A 11 -36.14 -24.02 -17.71
C GLY A 11 -35.27 -24.84 -16.76
N PHE A 12 -34.42 -25.69 -17.34
CA PHE A 12 -33.35 -26.44 -16.69
C PHE A 12 -32.46 -25.52 -15.80
N ARG A 13 -32.81 -25.34 -14.52
CA ARG A 13 -31.99 -24.64 -13.52
C ARG A 13 -30.92 -25.53 -12.86
N GLY A 14 -30.48 -26.60 -13.54
CA GLY A 14 -29.39 -27.47 -13.05
C GLY A 14 -27.97 -26.97 -13.41
N GLY A 15 -27.85 -26.19 -14.49
CA GLY A 15 -26.55 -25.80 -15.05
C GLY A 15 -25.80 -24.70 -14.29
N ASP A 16 -26.53 -23.82 -13.61
CA ASP A 16 -25.93 -22.67 -12.90
C ASP A 16 -25.23 -23.08 -11.61
N TYR A 17 -25.81 -24.03 -10.87
CA TYR A 17 -25.20 -24.57 -9.67
C TYR A 17 -23.87 -25.30 -9.98
N ILE A 18 -23.84 -26.09 -11.06
CA ILE A 18 -22.64 -26.81 -11.50
C ILE A 18 -21.57 -25.85 -12.04
N ARG A 19 -21.95 -24.82 -12.80
CA ARG A 19 -21.00 -23.78 -13.27
C ARG A 19 -20.40 -22.99 -12.11
N ASN A 20 -21.19 -22.63 -11.11
CA ASN A 20 -20.72 -21.87 -9.96
C ASN A 20 -19.85 -22.72 -9.03
N ARG A 21 -20.16 -24.02 -8.87
CA ARG A 21 -19.30 -24.98 -8.16
C ARG A 21 -17.94 -25.13 -8.82
N LYS A 22 -17.89 -25.36 -10.14
CA LYS A 22 -16.62 -25.45 -10.90
C LYS A 22 -15.82 -24.14 -10.85
N LYS A 23 -16.48 -22.97 -10.83
CA LYS A 23 -15.81 -21.67 -10.67
C LYS A 23 -15.25 -21.48 -9.25
N ASN A 24 -15.99 -21.88 -8.21
CA ASN A 24 -15.52 -21.82 -6.82
C ASN A 24 -14.38 -22.80 -6.56
N GLU A 25 -14.43 -24.00 -7.14
CA GLU A 25 -13.32 -24.95 -7.14
C GLU A 25 -12.08 -24.29 -7.77
N LYS A 26 -12.15 -23.68 -8.96
CA LYS A 26 -11.00 -22.98 -9.54
C LYS A 26 -10.50 -21.80 -8.71
N ARG A 27 -11.37 -21.09 -7.97
CA ARG A 27 -11.01 -19.90 -7.18
C ARG A 27 -10.31 -20.24 -5.86
N ILE A 28 -10.62 -21.39 -5.26
CA ILE A 28 -10.04 -21.87 -3.99
C ILE A 28 -9.03 -23.01 -4.23
N GLY A 29 -8.78 -23.36 -5.50
CA GLY A 29 -7.77 -24.34 -5.87
C GLY A 29 -8.24 -25.79 -5.98
N GLY A 30 -9.56 -26.05 -5.98
CA GLY A 30 -10.26 -27.21 -6.57
C GLY A 30 -9.93 -28.61 -6.05
N LYS A 31 -8.84 -28.74 -5.31
CA LYS A 31 -8.30 -29.94 -4.70
C LYS A 31 -7.52 -29.44 -3.50
N ALA A 32 -7.94 -29.82 -2.30
CA ALA A 32 -7.17 -29.53 -1.09
C ALA A 32 -5.73 -29.98 -1.31
N LEU A 33 -4.76 -29.18 -0.84
CA LEU A 33 -3.34 -29.52 -0.93
C LEU A 33 -3.14 -30.95 -0.41
N SER A 34 -2.44 -31.78 -1.17
CA SER A 34 -2.21 -33.17 -0.78
C SER A 34 -1.53 -33.23 0.58
N LEU A 35 -1.73 -34.31 1.34
CA LEU A 35 -1.07 -34.50 2.64
C LEU A 35 0.46 -34.36 2.51
N ALA A 36 1.02 -34.84 1.40
CA ALA A 36 2.42 -34.66 1.04
C ALA A 36 2.80 -33.17 0.86
N ALA A 37 1.94 -32.33 0.26
CA ALA A 37 2.19 -30.89 0.15
C ALA A 37 2.15 -30.19 1.52
N PHE A 38 1.26 -30.60 2.43
CA PHE A 38 1.23 -30.09 3.81
C PHE A 38 2.47 -30.49 4.61
N ALA A 39 2.89 -31.76 4.51
CA ALA A 39 4.10 -32.25 5.16
C ALA A 39 5.35 -31.53 4.61
N ASN A 40 5.44 -31.36 3.28
CA ASN A 40 6.55 -30.69 2.61
C ASN A 40 6.61 -29.18 2.87
N ALA A 41 5.47 -28.53 3.15
CA ALA A 41 5.42 -27.10 3.51
C ALA A 41 6.10 -26.79 4.85
N LYS A 42 6.17 -27.77 5.76
CA LYS A 42 6.82 -27.64 7.08
C LYS A 42 8.22 -28.27 7.13
N SER A 43 8.53 -29.24 6.27
CA SER A 43 9.78 -30.02 6.35
C SER A 43 10.95 -29.46 5.55
N ARG A 44 10.71 -28.61 4.53
CA ARG A 44 11.78 -27.94 3.80
C ARG A 44 12.10 -26.62 4.52
N PRO A 45 13.38 -26.24 4.71
CA PRO A 45 13.73 -24.89 5.14
C PRO A 45 13.11 -23.95 4.11
N SER A 46 12.02 -23.33 4.51
CA SER A 46 11.26 -22.46 3.64
C SER A 46 12.21 -21.33 3.32
N GLY A 47 12.73 -21.27 2.08
CA GLY A 47 13.50 -20.15 1.55
C GLY A 47 12.68 -18.85 1.46
N TYR A 48 11.64 -18.76 2.29
CA TYR A 48 10.72 -17.68 2.47
C TYR A 48 11.44 -16.50 3.08
N ASN A 49 11.99 -15.70 2.18
CA ASN A 49 12.48 -14.39 2.50
C ASN A 49 11.38 -13.36 2.16
N PRO A 50 10.72 -12.76 3.16
CA PRO A 50 9.63 -11.81 2.93
C PRO A 50 10.08 -10.60 2.11
N SER A 51 11.35 -10.21 2.17
CA SER A 51 11.91 -9.09 1.41
C SER A 51 12.01 -9.40 -0.08
N PHE A 52 12.44 -10.60 -0.47
CA PHE A 52 12.47 -11.01 -1.88
C PHE A 52 11.06 -11.12 -2.47
N ILE A 53 10.10 -11.64 -1.70
CA ILE A 53 8.69 -11.76 -2.12
C ILE A 53 8.07 -10.37 -2.31
N LYS A 54 8.35 -9.42 -1.41
CA LYS A 54 7.91 -8.01 -1.57
C LYS A 54 8.50 -7.39 -2.84
N LYS A 55 9.80 -7.51 -3.07
CA LYS A 55 10.47 -6.99 -4.27
C LYS A 55 9.87 -7.56 -5.56
N GLN A 56 9.63 -8.87 -5.61
CA GLN A 56 9.03 -9.51 -6.79
C GLN A 56 7.60 -9.03 -7.05
N ARG A 57 6.80 -8.87 -5.99
CA ARG A 57 5.42 -8.32 -6.11
C ARG A 57 5.43 -6.88 -6.61
N GLU A 58 6.30 -6.04 -6.07
CA GLU A 58 6.47 -4.65 -6.49
C GLU A 58 6.92 -4.56 -7.95
N PHE A 59 7.92 -5.34 -8.35
CA PHE A 59 8.39 -5.41 -9.73
C PHE A 59 7.24 -5.75 -10.70
N TYR A 60 6.43 -6.76 -10.36
CA TYR A 60 5.29 -7.15 -11.19
C TYR A 60 4.20 -6.07 -11.26
N ARG A 61 3.92 -5.40 -10.13
CA ARG A 61 2.97 -4.27 -10.10
C ARG A 61 3.45 -3.12 -10.98
N ASN A 62 4.73 -2.77 -10.89
CA ASN A 62 5.33 -1.71 -11.68
C ASN A 62 5.33 -2.05 -13.18
N ALA A 63 5.74 -3.26 -13.54
CA ALA A 63 5.69 -3.73 -14.94
C ALA A 63 4.26 -3.66 -15.51
N LYS A 64 3.25 -4.02 -14.71
CA LYS A 64 1.84 -3.92 -15.11
C LYS A 64 1.41 -2.47 -15.34
N CYS A 65 1.80 -1.54 -14.46
CA CYS A 65 1.51 -0.11 -14.62
C CYS A 65 2.19 0.46 -15.87
N ILE A 66 3.46 0.16 -16.09
CA ILE A 66 4.21 0.59 -17.29
C ILE A 66 3.55 0.05 -18.56
N ASN A 67 3.18 -1.23 -18.60
CA ASN A 67 2.49 -1.81 -19.75
C ASN A 67 1.11 -1.19 -19.99
N LYS A 68 0.37 -0.85 -18.92
CA LYS A 68 -0.90 -0.15 -19.04
C LYS A 68 -0.71 1.24 -19.64
N PHE A 69 0.29 1.99 -19.18
CA PHE A 69 0.64 3.30 -19.70
C PHE A 69 1.09 3.25 -21.16
N LYS A 70 2.01 2.34 -21.51
CA LYS A 70 2.43 2.15 -22.91
C LYS A 70 1.25 1.84 -23.83
N LYS A 71 0.25 1.09 -23.34
CA LYS A 71 -0.98 0.81 -24.08
C LYS A 71 -1.92 2.02 -24.18
N SER A 72 -1.99 2.91 -23.20
CA SER A 72 -2.80 4.13 -23.33
C SER A 72 -2.15 5.08 -24.33
N VAL A 73 -0.84 5.33 -24.23
CA VAL A 73 -0.10 6.17 -25.19
C VAL A 73 -0.28 5.70 -26.63
N LYS A 74 -0.20 4.38 -26.88
CA LYS A 74 -0.46 3.82 -28.22
C LYS A 74 -1.90 4.03 -28.72
N ARG A 75 -2.89 4.03 -27.81
CA ARG A 75 -4.28 4.29 -28.20
C ARG A 75 -4.50 5.77 -28.48
N ASP A 76 -3.90 6.63 -27.66
CA ASP A 76 -4.00 8.08 -27.82
C ASP A 76 -3.32 8.52 -29.13
N SER A 77 -2.15 7.97 -29.46
CA SER A 77 -1.49 8.25 -30.75
C SER A 77 -2.32 7.80 -31.96
N GLN A 78 -2.93 6.62 -31.90
CA GLN A 78 -3.84 6.14 -32.95
C GLN A 78 -5.14 6.94 -33.04
N PHE A 79 -5.60 7.49 -31.91
CA PHE A 79 -6.78 8.33 -31.87
C PHE A 79 -6.51 9.71 -32.45
N GLU A 80 -5.34 10.30 -32.21
CA GLU A 80 -4.93 11.56 -32.84
C GLU A 80 -4.74 11.39 -34.36
N GLU A 81 -4.08 10.32 -34.82
CA GLU A 81 -3.99 10.02 -36.27
C GLU A 81 -5.38 9.87 -36.92
N ARG A 82 -6.33 9.24 -36.23
CA ARG A 82 -7.71 9.03 -36.72
C ARG A 82 -8.59 10.30 -36.62
N ARG A 83 -8.27 11.22 -35.70
CA ARG A 83 -8.94 12.53 -35.59
C ARG A 83 -8.51 13.48 -36.71
N HIS A 84 -7.25 13.46 -37.10
CA HIS A 84 -6.75 14.27 -38.21
C HIS A 84 -7.25 13.79 -39.59
N SER A 85 -7.82 12.58 -39.71
CA SER A 85 -8.39 12.05 -40.94
C SER A 85 -9.90 12.25 -41.12
N LEU A 86 -10.61 12.88 -40.16
CA LEU A 86 -12.05 13.14 -40.28
C LEU A 86 -12.29 14.60 -40.71
N PRO A 87 -13.13 14.85 -41.75
CA PRO A 87 -13.51 16.21 -42.11
C PRO A 87 -14.36 16.83 -41.00
N ASN A 88 -14.00 18.07 -40.63
CA ASN A 88 -14.62 18.87 -39.58
C ASN A 88 -16.04 19.25 -40.00
N ILE A 89 -17.07 18.61 -39.43
CA ILE A 89 -18.47 19.00 -39.64
C ILE A 89 -18.83 19.99 -38.53
N GLU A 90 -18.99 21.25 -38.92
CA GLU A 90 -19.41 22.36 -38.05
C GLU A 90 -20.82 22.10 -37.49
N ALA A 91 -20.95 22.22 -36.18
CA ALA A 91 -22.21 22.07 -35.46
C ALA A 91 -23.08 23.32 -35.64
N THR A 92 -24.20 23.18 -36.33
CA THR A 92 -25.27 24.18 -36.39
C THR A 92 -26.01 24.25 -35.05
N ASN A 93 -26.20 25.49 -34.58
CA ASN A 93 -26.81 25.87 -33.31
C ASN A 93 -28.32 25.61 -33.28
N GLU A 94 -28.84 24.85 -32.30
CA GLU A 94 -30.21 24.95 -31.79
C GLU A 94 -30.24 24.56 -30.29
N ASP A 95 -31.21 25.11 -29.54
CA ASP A 95 -31.65 24.78 -28.16
C ASP A 95 -31.21 25.68 -26.98
N ASP A 96 -31.89 26.83 -26.87
CA ASP A 96 -31.87 27.80 -25.77
C ASP A 96 -32.54 27.27 -24.46
N GLU A 97 -33.19 26.11 -24.48
CA GLU A 97 -33.87 25.50 -23.31
C GLU A 97 -32.94 24.66 -22.41
N ASN A 98 -31.74 24.31 -22.88
CA ASN A 98 -30.78 23.50 -22.12
C ASN A 98 -29.92 24.34 -21.13
N VAL A 99 -29.91 25.66 -21.30
CA VAL A 99 -29.09 26.60 -20.51
C VAL A 99 -29.63 26.78 -19.08
N LEU A 100 -30.95 26.68 -18.88
CA LEU A 100 -31.58 26.86 -17.55
C LEU A 100 -31.49 25.60 -16.67
N LYS A 101 -31.62 24.40 -17.26
CA LYS A 101 -31.48 23.12 -16.53
C LYS A 101 -30.03 22.85 -16.13
N SER A 102 -29.07 23.17 -17.01
CA SER A 102 -27.63 23.04 -16.71
C SER A 102 -27.17 23.98 -15.58
N ARG A 103 -27.67 25.22 -15.50
CA ARG A 103 -27.36 26.17 -14.39
C ARG A 103 -27.81 25.64 -13.02
N LYS A 104 -28.97 25.02 -12.91
CA LYS A 104 -29.49 24.46 -11.64
C LYS A 104 -28.71 23.21 -11.20
N ILE A 105 -28.30 22.35 -12.13
CA ILE A 105 -27.46 21.17 -11.85
C ILE A 105 -26.04 21.58 -11.44
N ASN A 106 -25.46 22.60 -12.08
CA ASN A 106 -24.13 23.11 -11.77
C ASN A 106 -24.06 23.79 -10.40
N LYS A 107 -25.14 24.47 -9.94
CA LYS A 107 -25.19 25.05 -8.60
C LYS A 107 -25.20 23.99 -7.49
N LYS A 108 -25.91 22.87 -7.66
CA LYS A 108 -25.93 21.74 -6.71
C LYS A 108 -24.59 20.98 -6.65
N LYS A 109 -23.87 20.87 -7.77
CA LYS A 109 -22.52 20.26 -7.81
C LYS A 109 -21.46 21.13 -7.11
N LYS A 110 -21.60 22.46 -7.16
CA LYS A 110 -20.65 23.39 -6.51
C LYS A 110 -20.72 23.34 -4.98
N THR A 111 -21.89 23.07 -4.39
CA THR A 111 -22.03 22.91 -2.93
C THR A 111 -21.49 21.57 -2.43
N SER A 112 -21.69 20.48 -3.18
CA SER A 112 -21.16 19.15 -2.79
C SER A 112 -19.63 19.07 -2.88
N LEU A 113 -19.01 19.77 -3.83
CA LEU A 113 -17.55 19.82 -3.97
C LEU A 113 -16.87 20.62 -2.84
N LYS A 114 -17.55 21.62 -2.27
CA LYS A 114 -17.05 22.38 -1.12
C LYS A 114 -17.03 21.53 0.14
N ALA A 115 -18.14 20.84 0.43
CA ALA A 115 -18.21 19.90 1.56
C ALA A 115 -17.19 18.76 1.45
N LEU A 116 -16.92 18.27 0.24
CA LEU A 116 -15.88 17.26 -0.01
C LEU A 116 -14.46 17.80 0.22
N GLY A 117 -14.23 19.08 -0.05
CA GLY A 117 -12.94 19.75 0.18
C GLY A 117 -12.64 19.90 1.67
N GLU A 118 -13.63 20.33 2.44
CA GLU A 118 -13.54 20.50 3.90
C GLU A 118 -13.18 19.17 4.60
N GLU A 119 -13.85 18.06 4.25
CA GLU A 119 -13.56 16.73 4.82
C GLU A 119 -12.13 16.22 4.48
N VAL A 120 -11.61 16.58 3.30
CA VAL A 120 -10.25 16.21 2.88
C VAL A 120 -9.20 17.02 3.61
N GLU A 121 -9.47 18.30 3.88
CA GLU A 121 -8.58 19.18 4.64
C GLU A 121 -8.51 18.77 6.11
N GLU A 122 -9.63 18.42 6.73
CA GLU A 122 -9.68 17.89 8.09
C GLU A 122 -8.87 16.60 8.23
N LYS A 123 -9.04 15.64 7.30
CA LYS A 123 -8.26 14.39 7.28
C LYS A 123 -6.76 14.63 7.10
N ARG A 124 -6.36 15.67 6.37
CA ARG A 124 -4.95 16.05 6.21
C ARG A 124 -4.39 16.61 7.52
N ALA A 125 -5.13 17.49 8.19
CA ALA A 125 -4.72 18.07 9.47
C ALA A 125 -4.56 17.00 10.57
N GLU A 126 -5.50 16.04 10.64
CA GLU A 126 -5.39 14.92 11.58
C GLU A 126 -4.20 14.00 11.25
N ALA A 127 -4.00 13.68 9.97
CA ALA A 127 -2.86 12.88 9.55
C ALA A 127 -1.52 13.58 9.84
N GLU A 128 -1.45 14.90 9.68
CA GLU A 128 -0.26 15.68 9.99
C GLU A 128 0.05 15.70 11.50
N LYS A 129 -0.98 15.86 12.35
CA LYS A 129 -0.83 15.73 13.81
C LYS A 129 -0.29 14.35 14.21
N LEU A 130 -0.84 13.28 13.65
CA LEU A 130 -0.37 11.92 13.90
C LEU A 130 1.06 11.68 13.42
N ARG A 131 1.50 12.35 12.34
CA ARG A 131 2.90 12.31 11.90
C ARG A 131 3.81 13.02 12.88
N MET A 132 3.43 14.21 13.34
CA MET A 132 4.19 14.99 14.32
C MET A 132 4.36 14.21 15.64
N GLU A 133 3.30 13.60 16.16
CA GLU A 133 3.38 12.78 17.39
C GLU A 133 4.31 11.57 17.23
N ARG A 134 4.26 10.88 16.08
CA ARG A 134 5.15 9.76 15.78
C ARG A 134 6.60 10.21 15.64
N GLU A 135 6.84 11.33 14.97
CA GLU A 135 8.17 11.88 14.79
C GLU A 135 8.77 12.33 16.13
N ALA A 136 7.97 12.93 17.02
CA ALA A 136 8.38 13.26 18.38
C ALA A 136 8.79 12.01 19.19
N MET A 137 7.99 10.94 19.14
CA MET A 137 8.35 9.67 19.80
C MET A 137 9.64 9.06 19.24
N ILE A 138 9.85 9.14 17.93
CA ILE A 138 11.07 8.64 17.28
C ILE A 138 12.28 9.49 17.68
N GLN A 139 12.14 10.81 17.75
CA GLN A 139 13.20 11.72 18.17
C GLN A 139 13.59 11.46 19.63
N ALA A 140 12.63 11.37 20.55
CA ALA A 140 12.88 11.04 21.94
C ALA A 140 13.67 9.71 22.09
N LYS A 141 13.27 8.68 21.35
CA LYS A 141 13.97 7.39 21.34
C LYS A 141 15.37 7.46 20.72
N LYS A 142 15.57 8.32 19.71
CA LYS A 142 16.90 8.56 19.13
C LYS A 142 17.82 9.27 20.11
N GLU A 143 17.31 10.28 20.82
CA GLU A 143 18.06 11.01 21.84
C GLU A 143 18.46 10.11 23.02
N GLU A 144 17.56 9.26 23.50
CA GLU A 144 17.86 8.28 24.54
C GLU A 144 19.00 7.35 24.11
N ARG A 145 18.92 6.82 22.88
CA ARG A 145 19.99 5.98 22.29
C ARG A 145 21.30 6.74 22.17
N ALA A 146 21.27 7.98 21.70
CA ALA A 146 22.46 8.82 21.56
C ALA A 146 23.12 9.11 22.92
N LYS A 147 22.32 9.35 23.97
CA LYS A 147 22.83 9.51 25.34
C LYS A 147 23.50 8.24 25.86
N ALA A 148 22.87 7.07 25.66
CA ALA A 148 23.46 5.79 26.05
C ALA A 148 24.75 5.48 25.27
N GLU A 149 24.76 5.76 23.97
CA GLU A 149 25.93 5.57 23.12
C GLU A 149 27.07 6.54 23.49
N ALA A 150 26.76 7.80 23.79
CA ALA A 150 27.74 8.78 24.26
C ALA A 150 28.39 8.33 25.57
N LYS A 151 27.60 7.83 26.54
CA LYS A 151 28.13 7.23 27.78
C LYS A 151 29.06 6.06 27.49
N ARG A 152 28.63 5.12 26.63
CA ARG A 152 29.45 3.96 26.23
C ARG A 152 30.76 4.37 25.57
N LYS A 153 30.71 5.35 24.67
CA LYS A 153 31.90 5.86 23.95
C LYS A 153 32.85 6.54 24.91
N PHE A 154 32.35 7.36 25.83
CA PHE A 154 33.15 8.02 26.86
C PHE A 154 33.86 7.00 27.77
N LEU A 155 33.12 6.00 28.27
CA LEU A 155 33.70 4.92 29.07
C LEU A 155 34.78 4.16 28.27
N ARG A 156 34.50 3.81 27.00
CA ARG A 156 35.47 3.13 26.13
C ARG A 156 36.73 3.97 25.93
N ASP A 157 36.59 5.27 25.70
CA ASP A 157 37.72 6.18 25.50
C ASP A 157 38.60 6.25 26.74
N ASN A 158 38.00 6.45 27.92
CA ASN A 158 38.69 6.43 29.19
C ASN A 158 39.42 5.11 29.47
N MET A 159 38.80 3.97 29.15
CA MET A 159 39.42 2.65 29.32
C MET A 159 40.54 2.37 28.32
N SER A 160 40.58 3.10 27.20
CA SER A 160 41.62 2.98 26.16
C SER A 160 42.86 3.83 26.43
N LYS A 161 42.77 4.79 27.37
CA LYS A 161 43.90 5.64 27.78
C LYS A 161 45.02 4.81 28.40
N ARG A 162 46.25 5.10 28.00
CA ARG A 162 47.47 4.40 28.42
C ARG A 162 48.48 5.37 29.03
N THR A 163 49.31 4.86 29.93
CA THR A 163 50.47 5.56 30.50
C THR A 163 51.61 5.62 29.47
N ARG A 164 52.70 6.30 29.82
CA ARG A 164 53.91 6.40 28.95
C ARG A 164 54.50 5.04 28.58
N SER A 165 54.38 4.04 29.46
CA SER A 165 54.82 2.66 29.24
C SER A 165 53.80 1.78 28.49
N GLY A 166 52.65 2.34 28.09
CA GLY A 166 51.61 1.62 27.36
C GLY A 166 50.63 0.83 28.24
N GLN A 167 50.81 0.84 29.56
CA GLN A 167 49.87 0.21 30.49
C GLN A 167 48.58 1.04 30.58
N PRO A 168 47.40 0.44 30.72
CA PRO A 168 46.16 1.19 30.85
C PRO A 168 46.14 2.03 32.13
N VAL A 169 45.62 3.25 32.05
CA VAL A 169 45.60 4.17 33.18
C VAL A 169 44.65 3.63 34.27
N MET A 170 45.21 3.26 35.42
CA MET A 170 44.48 2.60 36.50
C MET A 170 43.34 3.44 37.09
N LYS A 171 43.45 4.78 37.06
CA LYS A 171 42.39 5.70 37.50
C LYS A 171 41.04 5.38 36.86
N TYR A 172 41.00 5.25 35.54
CA TYR A 172 39.75 5.00 34.80
C TYR A 172 39.24 3.56 34.98
N ARG A 173 40.15 2.59 35.14
CA ARG A 173 39.78 1.19 35.40
C ARG A 173 39.13 1.02 36.76
N ILE A 174 39.72 1.60 37.80
CA ILE A 174 39.17 1.53 39.17
C ILE A 174 37.80 2.20 39.20
N GLN A 175 37.66 3.39 38.58
CA GLN A 175 36.38 4.08 38.49
C GLN A 175 35.30 3.19 37.84
N HIS A 176 35.60 2.53 36.71
CA HIS A 176 34.64 1.64 36.06
C HIS A 176 34.21 0.44 36.93
N ILE A 177 35.16 -0.15 37.68
CA ILE A 177 34.86 -1.24 38.62
C ILE A 177 33.92 -0.74 39.73
N LEU A 178 34.21 0.43 40.31
CA LEU A 178 33.39 1.02 41.37
C LEU A 178 31.97 1.36 40.87
N GLU A 179 31.85 1.99 39.70
CA GLU A 179 30.56 2.28 39.06
C GLU A 179 29.76 0.98 38.84
N GLY A 180 30.40 -0.08 38.34
CA GLY A 180 29.75 -1.38 38.12
C GLY A 180 29.37 -2.14 39.39
N LEU A 181 29.97 -1.79 40.55
CA LEU A 181 29.55 -2.31 41.85
C LEU A 181 28.37 -1.52 42.43
N LEU A 182 28.35 -0.20 42.21
CA LEU A 182 27.26 0.69 42.65
C LEU A 182 25.98 0.49 41.83
N GLU A 183 26.08 0.23 40.51
CA GLU A 183 24.92 -0.02 39.65
C GLU A 183 24.20 -1.37 39.93
N LYS A 184 24.81 -2.25 40.74
CA LYS A 184 24.26 -3.58 41.07
C LYS A 184 23.53 -3.62 42.42
N GLN A 185 23.53 -2.52 43.17
CA GLN A 185 22.76 -2.36 44.42
C GLN A 185 21.44 -1.64 44.12
#